data_AF-X0STJ4-F1
#
_entry.id   AF-X0STJ4-F1
#
_cell.length_a   1.000
_cell.length_b   1.000
_cell.length_c   1.000
_cell.angle_alpha   90.00
_cell.angle_beta   90.00
_cell.angle_gamma   90.00
#
_symmetry.space_group_name_H-M   'P 1'
#
loop_
_entity.id
_entity.type
_entity.pdbx_description
1 polymer ?
#
loop_
_entity_poly.entity_id
_entity_poly.type
_entity_poly.pdbx_seq_one_letter_code
_entity_poly.pdbx_strand_id
1 'polypeptide(L)'
;MIRLVLLLALGFFAPSAVAETTTAPSPPDPDAPAKAYPKADGYHGIWYCNQKTSDEYVYKYSGGLGTYCAKHIPLACYAEKADKTFFVYGGMPADGHLSNDKRTLLIMVSYYDHKSGMVPRPTLLMDKKTSDAHDNPTIMLDDRGYVWVFVAAHGTSRPSYVFKSAKPYEIDAFQMVWETNFSYPQPWYLPGQGFLFLHTRYGGGRRLYAMTSPDGVQWTKPKLL
;
A
#
# COMPACT_ATOMS: atom_id res chain seq x y z
N MET A 1 -42.71 30.23 47.26
CA MET A 1 -42.71 30.12 45.79
C MET A 1 -41.36 30.62 45.28
N ILE A 2 -40.46 29.73 44.89
CA ILE A 2 -39.19 30.08 44.25
C ILE A 2 -39.14 29.29 42.95
N ARG A 3 -39.22 29.99 41.81
CA ARG A 3 -39.08 29.40 40.47
C ARG A 3 -37.59 29.27 40.15
N LEU A 4 -37.11 28.04 40.03
CA LEU A 4 -35.80 27.72 39.49
C LEU A 4 -35.91 27.68 37.96
N VAL A 5 -35.23 28.58 37.25
CA VAL A 5 -35.14 28.58 35.78
C VAL A 5 -33.90 27.80 35.40
N LEU A 6 -34.08 26.65 34.74
CA LEU A 6 -33.01 25.86 34.13
C LEU A 6 -32.66 26.49 32.77
N LEU A 7 -31.47 27.08 32.62
CA LEU A 7 -30.93 27.42 31.30
C LEU A 7 -30.28 26.16 30.69
N LEU A 8 -30.88 25.59 29.64
CA LEU A 8 -30.19 24.66 28.75
C LEU A 8 -29.32 25.48 27.77
N ALA A 9 -28.00 25.41 27.93
CA ALA A 9 -27.06 25.86 26.91
C ALA A 9 -26.90 24.74 25.86
N LEU A 10 -27.59 24.88 24.72
CA LEU A 10 -27.33 24.07 23.53
C LEU A 10 -26.04 24.57 22.87
N GLY A 11 -24.92 23.92 23.20
CA GLY A 11 -23.65 24.11 22.49
C GLY A 11 -23.74 23.49 21.10
N PHE A 12 -23.83 24.33 20.06
CA PHE A 12 -23.61 23.90 18.68
C PHE A 12 -22.11 23.62 18.48
N PHE A 13 -21.73 22.34 18.51
CA PHE A 13 -20.45 21.92 17.95
C PHE A 13 -20.57 21.95 16.42
N ALA A 14 -20.00 22.97 15.80
CA ALA A 14 -19.75 22.96 14.37
C ALA A 14 -18.67 21.90 14.08
N PRO A 15 -18.89 20.96 13.15
CA PRO A 15 -17.84 20.04 12.73
C PRO A 15 -16.77 20.87 12.00
N SER A 16 -15.55 20.87 12.53
CA SER A 16 -14.39 21.36 11.79
C SER A 16 -14.22 20.51 10.54
N ALA A 17 -14.53 21.07 9.38
CA ALA A 17 -14.23 20.46 8.10
C ALA A 17 -12.70 20.35 7.97
N VAL A 18 -12.18 19.14 8.15
CA VAL A 18 -10.84 18.81 7.67
C VAL A 18 -10.94 18.84 6.15
N ALA A 19 -10.23 19.78 5.53
CA ALA A 19 -10.17 19.86 4.07
C ALA A 19 -9.58 18.55 3.53
N GLU A 20 -10.42 17.72 2.91
CA GLU A 20 -9.96 16.62 2.07
C GLU A 20 -9.28 17.23 0.84
N THR A 21 -7.95 17.26 0.85
CA THR A 21 -7.16 17.50 -0.36
C THR A 21 -7.38 16.32 -1.30
N THR A 22 -8.42 16.42 -2.13
CA THR A 22 -8.60 15.56 -3.30
C THR A 22 -7.62 16.01 -4.37
N THR A 23 -6.34 15.70 -4.19
CA THR A 23 -5.34 15.88 -5.25
C THR A 23 -5.71 14.93 -6.39
N ALA A 24 -6.01 15.51 -7.55
CA ALA A 24 -6.15 14.72 -8.78
C ALA A 24 -4.87 13.89 -8.99
N PRO A 25 -4.96 12.68 -9.55
CA PRO A 25 -3.79 11.85 -9.83
C PRO A 25 -2.73 12.65 -10.59
N SER A 26 -1.51 12.68 -10.07
CA SER A 26 -0.36 13.23 -10.77
C SER A 26 -0.04 12.35 -12.00
N PRO A 27 0.51 12.90 -13.10
CA PRO A 27 1.14 12.06 -14.10
C PRO A 27 2.36 11.35 -13.49
N PRO A 28 2.71 10.14 -13.95
CA PRO A 28 3.94 9.47 -13.56
C PRO A 28 5.17 10.34 -13.88
N ASP A 29 6.11 10.39 -12.94
CA ASP A 29 7.38 11.11 -13.04
C ASP A 29 8.55 10.11 -13.14
N PRO A 30 9.12 9.88 -14.34
CA PRO A 30 10.26 8.98 -14.52
C PRO A 30 11.55 9.51 -13.89
N ASP A 31 11.62 10.81 -13.63
CA ASP A 31 12.80 11.52 -13.12
C ASP A 31 12.68 11.83 -11.63
N ALA A 32 11.66 11.27 -10.96
CA ALA A 32 11.44 11.41 -9.54
C ALA A 32 12.74 11.06 -8.78
N PRO A 33 13.19 11.91 -7.84
CA PRO A 33 14.49 11.72 -7.21
C PRO A 33 14.51 10.43 -6.40
N ALA A 34 15.54 9.62 -6.61
CA ALA A 34 15.80 8.44 -5.80
C ALA A 34 16.18 8.86 -4.38
N LYS A 35 15.56 8.21 -3.39
CA LYS A 35 15.84 8.44 -1.97
C LYS A 35 16.21 7.12 -1.30
N ALA A 36 17.16 7.17 -0.38
CA ALA A 36 17.45 6.05 0.50
C ALA A 36 16.34 5.92 1.54
N TYR A 37 16.01 4.68 1.91
CA TYR A 37 14.96 4.37 2.87
C TYR A 37 15.54 3.61 4.07
N PRO A 38 15.02 3.85 5.29
CA PRO A 38 15.55 3.21 6.48
C PRO A 38 15.23 1.71 6.51
N LYS A 39 16.07 0.95 7.19
CA LYS A 39 15.80 -0.44 7.55
C LYS A 39 15.00 -0.49 8.84
N ALA A 40 13.94 -1.29 8.88
CA ALA A 40 13.28 -1.59 10.15
C ALA A 40 14.15 -2.51 11.02
N ASP A 41 13.88 -2.50 12.32
CA ASP A 41 14.59 -3.30 13.32
C ASP A 41 14.26 -4.80 13.24
N GLY A 42 13.13 -5.15 12.62
CA GLY A 42 12.66 -6.51 12.44
C GLY A 42 11.39 -6.61 11.58
N TYR A 43 10.74 -7.77 11.67
CA TYR A 43 9.54 -8.12 10.91
C TYR A 43 8.29 -8.02 11.79
N HIS A 44 7.64 -6.86 11.76
CA HIS A 44 6.40 -6.62 12.50
C HIS A 44 5.25 -6.44 11.50
N GLY A 45 4.43 -7.48 11.32
CA GLY A 45 3.27 -7.42 10.42
C GLY A 45 2.12 -6.59 11.00
N ILE A 46 1.40 -5.85 10.16
CA ILE A 46 0.24 -5.05 10.58
C ILE A 46 -0.84 -5.95 11.22
N TRP A 47 -1.37 -5.52 12.35
CA TRP A 47 -2.57 -6.11 12.95
C TRP A 47 -3.81 -5.35 12.51
N TYR A 48 -4.80 -6.04 11.97
CA TYR A 48 -6.01 -5.39 11.49
C TYR A 48 -7.23 -6.25 11.77
N CYS A 49 -8.39 -5.61 11.86
CA CYS A 49 -9.68 -6.26 11.95
C CYS A 49 -10.68 -5.48 11.09
N ASN A 50 -11.58 -6.18 10.40
CA ASN A 50 -12.62 -5.54 9.61
C ASN A 50 -14.00 -6.06 9.92
N GLN A 51 -14.99 -5.24 9.57
CA GLN A 51 -16.42 -5.55 9.63
C GLN A 51 -16.82 -6.21 10.95
N LYS A 52 -16.99 -5.39 11.99
CA LYS A 52 -17.48 -5.87 13.28
C LYS A 52 -18.80 -6.62 13.09
N THR A 53 -18.88 -7.81 13.65
CA THR A 53 -20.07 -8.65 13.69
C THR A 53 -20.69 -8.61 15.09
N SER A 54 -21.93 -9.09 15.19
CA SER A 54 -22.65 -9.21 16.46
C SER A 54 -22.69 -10.66 16.97
N ASP A 55 -21.77 -11.50 16.48
CA ASP A 55 -21.61 -12.90 16.86
C ASP A 55 -20.36 -13.10 17.73
N GLU A 56 -20.11 -14.35 18.11
CA GLU A 56 -18.99 -14.76 18.96
C GLU A 56 -17.60 -14.47 18.35
N TYR A 57 -17.50 -14.26 17.03
CA TYR A 57 -16.24 -14.01 16.33
C TYR A 57 -15.84 -12.53 16.30
N VAL A 58 -16.77 -11.61 16.60
CA VAL A 58 -16.62 -10.14 16.72
C VAL A 58 -16.22 -9.42 15.44
N TYR A 59 -15.45 -10.03 14.55
CA TYR A 59 -14.99 -9.47 13.28
C TYR A 59 -15.03 -10.54 12.19
N LYS A 60 -15.34 -10.11 10.96
CA LYS A 60 -15.29 -11.01 9.81
C LYS A 60 -13.87 -11.54 9.54
N TYR A 61 -12.88 -10.67 9.65
CA TYR A 61 -11.46 -11.05 9.64
C TYR A 61 -10.73 -10.23 10.69
N SER A 62 -9.81 -10.85 11.41
CA SER A 62 -8.90 -10.17 12.34
C SER A 62 -7.58 -10.92 12.47
N GLY A 63 -6.51 -10.22 12.88
CA GLY A 63 -5.21 -10.81 13.17
C GLY A 63 -4.05 -10.10 12.45
N GLY A 64 -2.94 -10.83 12.31
CA GLY A 64 -1.79 -10.40 11.50
C GLY A 64 -2.12 -10.46 10.01
N LEU A 65 -2.22 -9.31 9.37
CA LEU A 65 -2.73 -9.15 7.99
C LEU A 65 -1.71 -8.45 7.09
N GLY A 66 -0.42 -8.73 7.28
CA GLY A 66 0.65 -8.15 6.46
C GLY A 66 0.62 -8.55 4.98
N THR A 67 0.04 -9.69 4.63
CA THR A 67 -0.13 -10.15 3.24
C THR A 67 -1.59 -10.05 2.77
N TYR A 68 -2.41 -9.31 3.51
CA TYR A 68 -3.80 -9.13 3.16
C TYR A 68 -3.94 -8.18 1.97
N CYS A 69 -4.92 -8.31 1.09
CA CYS A 69 -5.85 -9.43 0.94
C CYS A 69 -5.45 -10.33 -0.22
N ALA A 70 -6.15 -11.47 -0.38
CA ALA A 70 -5.94 -12.43 -1.47
C ALA A 70 -6.02 -11.85 -2.90
N LYS A 71 -6.51 -10.61 -3.06
CA LYS A 71 -6.57 -9.91 -4.37
C LYS A 71 -5.32 -9.08 -4.67
N HIS A 72 -4.40 -8.94 -3.73
CA HIS A 72 -3.10 -8.32 -3.91
C HIS A 72 -2.12 -9.39 -4.38
N ILE A 73 -1.83 -9.42 -5.68
CA ILE A 73 -0.91 -10.41 -6.28
C ILE A 73 -0.09 -9.75 -7.39
N PRO A 74 1.23 -9.94 -7.49
CA PRO A 74 2.06 -10.78 -6.62
C PRO A 74 2.48 -10.05 -5.33
N LEU A 75 2.73 -10.83 -4.28
CA LEU A 75 3.39 -10.35 -3.06
C LEU A 75 4.89 -10.69 -3.02
N ALA A 76 5.33 -11.58 -3.91
CA ALA A 76 6.72 -11.96 -4.07
C ALA A 76 7.04 -12.22 -5.55
N CYS A 77 8.29 -11.97 -5.93
CA CYS A 77 8.79 -12.16 -7.28
C CYS A 77 10.23 -12.70 -7.23
N TYR A 78 10.47 -13.84 -7.88
CA TYR A 78 11.80 -14.44 -7.98
C TYR A 78 12.60 -13.82 -9.13
N ALA A 79 13.87 -13.51 -8.86
CA ALA A 79 14.84 -12.98 -9.80
C ALA A 79 15.98 -13.99 -9.98
N GLU A 80 15.95 -14.75 -11.07
CA GLU A 80 17.00 -15.73 -11.37
C GLU A 80 18.40 -15.10 -11.46
N LYS A 81 18.53 -13.95 -12.15
CA LYS A 81 19.83 -13.27 -12.30
C LYS A 81 20.47 -12.85 -10.97
N ALA A 82 19.66 -12.55 -9.96
CA ALA A 82 20.14 -12.15 -8.64
C ALA A 82 20.16 -13.33 -7.65
N ASP A 83 19.48 -14.44 -7.98
CA ASP A 83 19.19 -15.56 -7.09
C ASP A 83 18.52 -15.10 -5.79
N LYS A 84 17.47 -14.28 -5.94
CA LYS A 84 16.73 -13.64 -4.84
C LYS A 84 15.22 -13.71 -5.09
N THR A 85 14.43 -13.96 -4.04
CA THR A 85 12.99 -13.74 -4.06
C THR A 85 12.67 -12.45 -3.33
N PHE A 86 12.31 -11.40 -4.08
CA PHE A 86 11.85 -10.14 -3.50
C PHE A 86 10.41 -10.27 -3.04
N PHE A 87 10.05 -9.63 -1.94
CA PHE A 87 8.70 -9.66 -1.40
C PHE A 87 8.33 -8.37 -0.68
N VAL A 88 7.02 -8.15 -0.55
CA VAL A 88 6.44 -7.02 0.18
C VAL A 88 5.42 -7.49 1.19
N TYR A 89 5.20 -6.66 2.21
CA TYR A 89 4.12 -6.85 3.17
C TYR A 89 3.75 -5.53 3.85
N GLY A 90 2.56 -5.49 4.44
CA GLY A 90 2.14 -4.48 5.39
C GLY A 90 2.74 -4.73 6.76
N GLY A 91 3.61 -3.82 7.19
CA GLY A 91 4.17 -3.80 8.52
C GLY A 91 3.49 -2.82 9.46
N MET A 92 4.00 -2.72 10.67
CA MET A 92 3.66 -1.69 11.66
C MET A 92 4.89 -1.33 12.50
N PRO A 93 4.89 -0.19 13.22
CA PRO A 93 5.91 0.07 14.23
C PRO A 93 6.03 -1.08 15.23
N ALA A 94 7.21 -1.32 15.78
CA ALA A 94 7.47 -2.42 16.71
C ALA A 94 6.50 -2.41 17.91
N ASP A 95 6.12 -1.23 18.40
CA ASP A 95 5.18 -1.03 19.49
C ASP A 95 3.72 -0.79 19.03
N GLY A 96 3.44 -0.91 17.73
CA GLY A 96 2.11 -0.73 17.12
C GLY A 96 1.07 -1.80 17.52
N HIS A 97 1.51 -2.89 18.14
CA HIS A 97 0.64 -3.90 18.74
C HIS A 97 0.08 -3.47 20.10
N LEU A 98 0.72 -2.50 20.78
CA LEU A 98 0.36 -2.11 22.15
C LEU A 98 -0.92 -1.26 22.21
N SER A 99 -1.26 -0.53 21.16
CA SER A 99 -2.51 0.25 21.08
C SER A 99 -2.90 0.56 19.64
N ASN A 100 -4.16 0.95 19.42
CA ASN A 100 -4.61 1.39 18.09
C ASN A 100 -3.96 2.70 17.65
N ASP A 101 -3.66 3.61 18.58
CA ASP A 101 -3.07 4.93 18.25
C ASP A 101 -1.61 4.82 17.78
N LYS A 102 -0.90 3.79 18.23
CA LYS A 102 0.47 3.49 17.76
C LYS A 102 0.47 2.72 16.44
N ARG A 103 -0.69 2.27 16.00
CA ARG A 103 -0.80 1.39 14.84
C ARG A 103 -0.97 2.19 13.57
N THR A 104 0.04 2.10 12.71
CA THR A 104 -0.02 2.57 11.33
C THR A 104 0.57 1.51 10.41
N LEU A 105 0.06 1.45 9.19
CA LEU A 105 0.50 0.57 8.13
C LEU A 105 1.79 1.12 7.54
N LEU A 106 2.86 0.34 7.70
CA LEU A 106 4.13 0.56 7.04
C LEU A 106 4.21 -0.29 5.78
N ILE A 107 4.72 0.27 4.69
CA ILE A 107 4.96 -0.45 3.45
C ILE A 107 6.37 -1.01 3.50
N MET A 108 6.49 -2.33 3.53
CA MET A 108 7.76 -3.01 3.76
C MET A 108 8.18 -3.79 2.52
N VAL A 109 9.49 -3.76 2.21
CA VAL A 109 10.10 -4.51 1.10
C VAL A 109 11.31 -5.27 1.63
N SER A 110 11.45 -6.55 1.30
CA SER A 110 12.68 -7.30 1.54
C SER A 110 12.91 -8.38 0.47
N TYR A 111 13.88 -9.25 0.67
CA TYR A 111 14.13 -10.40 -0.18
C TYR A 111 14.63 -11.61 0.61
N TYR A 112 14.36 -12.81 0.12
CA TYR A 112 15.11 -14.00 0.50
C TYR A 112 16.29 -14.17 -0.46
N ASP A 113 17.49 -14.24 0.08
CA ASP A 113 18.72 -14.48 -0.67
C ASP A 113 18.99 -15.98 -0.72
N HIS A 114 18.83 -16.59 -1.89
CA HIS A 114 18.93 -18.05 -2.04
C HIS A 114 20.35 -18.55 -1.91
N LYS A 115 21.37 -17.71 -2.15
CA LYS A 115 22.78 -18.07 -2.01
C LYS A 115 23.17 -18.24 -0.55
N SER A 116 22.71 -17.32 0.30
CA SER A 116 23.01 -17.33 1.73
C SER A 116 21.96 -18.03 2.59
N GLY A 117 20.75 -18.22 2.07
CA GLY A 117 19.61 -18.73 2.83
C GLY A 117 19.05 -17.71 3.84
N MET A 118 19.38 -16.43 3.69
CA MET A 118 19.06 -15.38 4.66
C MET A 118 18.00 -14.42 4.15
N VAL A 119 17.28 -13.81 5.10
CA VAL A 119 16.38 -12.68 4.86
C VAL A 119 16.95 -11.46 5.60
N PRO A 120 17.37 -10.38 4.90
CA PRO A 120 17.90 -9.19 5.54
C PRO A 120 16.77 -8.34 6.13
N ARG A 121 17.11 -7.40 7.01
CA ARG A 121 16.13 -6.45 7.56
C ARG A 121 15.37 -5.73 6.43
N PRO A 122 14.03 -5.57 6.57
CA PRO A 122 13.21 -5.02 5.53
C PRO A 122 13.39 -3.50 5.44
N THR A 123 13.28 -2.96 4.23
CA THR A 123 13.23 -1.53 3.96
C THR A 123 11.82 -1.01 4.26
N LEU A 124 11.72 0.06 5.06
CA LEU A 124 10.49 0.81 5.28
C LEU A 124 10.34 1.86 4.17
N LEU A 125 9.48 1.57 3.20
CA LEU A 125 9.27 2.40 2.01
C LEU A 125 8.34 3.59 2.28
N MET A 126 7.33 3.40 3.12
CA MET A 126 6.32 4.44 3.41
C MET A 126 5.59 4.14 4.71
N ASP A 127 5.22 5.18 5.46
CA ASP A 127 4.14 5.12 6.44
C ASP A 127 2.86 5.62 5.76
N LYS A 128 1.88 4.72 5.59
CA LYS A 128 0.65 4.99 4.82
C LYS A 128 -0.37 5.83 5.60
N LYS A 129 -0.11 6.13 6.88
CA LYS A 129 -0.98 6.93 7.77
C LYS A 129 -2.40 6.38 7.89
N THR A 130 -2.50 5.06 7.94
CA THR A 130 -3.75 4.31 8.16
C THR A 130 -3.42 2.95 8.75
N SER A 131 -4.34 2.31 9.45
CA SER A 131 -4.20 0.89 9.83
C SER A 131 -4.96 -0.05 8.88
N ASP A 132 -5.59 0.48 7.82
CA ASP A 132 -6.37 -0.30 6.86
C ASP A 132 -5.48 -1.21 6.02
N ALA A 133 -5.46 -2.51 6.33
CA ALA A 133 -4.66 -3.49 5.61
C ALA A 133 -5.06 -3.66 4.13
N HIS A 134 -6.18 -3.09 3.68
CA HIS A 134 -6.50 -3.04 2.24
C HIS A 134 -5.55 -2.13 1.44
N ASP A 135 -4.79 -1.25 2.11
CA ASP A 135 -3.76 -0.40 1.49
C ASP A 135 -2.39 -1.13 1.37
N ASN A 136 -2.33 -2.44 1.64
CA ASN A 136 -1.12 -3.24 1.48
C ASN A 136 -0.53 -3.19 0.05
N PRO A 137 0.78 -3.41 -0.09
CA PRO A 137 1.46 -3.33 -1.39
C PRO A 137 1.38 -4.65 -2.19
N THR A 138 1.68 -4.55 -3.48
CA THR A 138 2.17 -5.65 -4.34
C THR A 138 3.52 -5.31 -4.96
N ILE A 139 4.19 -6.32 -5.50
CA ILE A 139 5.54 -6.20 -6.05
C ILE A 139 5.64 -6.84 -7.44
N MET A 140 6.47 -6.27 -8.32
CA MET A 140 6.84 -6.89 -9.59
C MET A 140 8.28 -6.48 -9.99
N LEU A 141 8.96 -7.31 -10.77
CA LEU A 141 10.24 -6.97 -11.39
C LEU A 141 10.06 -6.66 -12.88
N ASP A 142 10.82 -5.69 -13.41
CA ASP A 142 10.97 -5.55 -14.86
C ASP A 142 12.12 -6.41 -15.41
N ASP A 143 12.26 -6.50 -16.74
CA ASP A 143 13.30 -7.30 -17.41
C ASP A 143 14.75 -6.81 -17.16
N ARG A 144 14.88 -5.55 -16.73
CA ARG A 144 16.13 -4.94 -16.29
C ARG A 144 16.43 -5.21 -14.82
N GLY A 145 15.49 -5.81 -14.09
CA GLY A 145 15.64 -6.19 -12.68
C GLY A 145 15.25 -5.11 -11.68
N TYR A 146 14.66 -3.99 -12.10
CA TYR A 146 14.15 -3.00 -11.16
C TYR A 146 12.97 -3.55 -10.38
N VAL A 147 12.95 -3.23 -9.08
CA VAL A 147 11.89 -3.62 -8.17
C VAL A 147 10.80 -2.55 -8.19
N TRP A 148 9.59 -2.94 -8.56
CA TRP A 148 8.42 -2.08 -8.59
C TRP A 148 7.47 -2.45 -7.46
N VAL A 149 7.02 -1.46 -6.69
CA VAL A 149 6.09 -1.65 -5.57
C VAL A 149 4.85 -0.81 -5.80
N PHE A 150 3.68 -1.46 -5.79
CA PHE A 150 2.38 -0.84 -6.03
C PHE A 150 1.61 -0.80 -4.71
N VAL A 151 1.54 0.37 -4.10
CA VAL A 151 0.88 0.61 -2.80
C VAL A 151 -0.58 0.94 -3.04
N ALA A 152 -1.49 0.10 -2.56
CA ALA A 152 -2.91 0.26 -2.78
C ALA A 152 -3.51 1.40 -1.96
N ALA A 153 -4.71 1.83 -2.38
CA ALA A 153 -5.68 2.49 -1.51
C ALA A 153 -6.94 1.64 -1.42
N HIS A 154 -7.75 1.85 -0.38
CA HIS A 154 -9.08 1.26 -0.27
C HIS A 154 -10.18 2.28 -0.60
N GLY A 155 -10.56 2.34 -1.87
CA GLY A 155 -11.47 3.38 -2.36
C GLY A 155 -10.72 4.64 -2.78
N THR A 156 -11.39 5.80 -2.69
CA THR A 156 -10.88 7.10 -3.20
C THR A 156 -10.47 8.07 -2.10
N SER A 157 -10.63 7.70 -0.82
CA SER A 157 -10.32 8.59 0.31
C SER A 157 -8.83 8.79 0.54
N ARG A 158 -7.98 7.93 -0.04
CA ARG A 158 -6.53 7.99 0.07
C ARG A 158 -5.88 7.73 -1.30
N PRO A 159 -4.70 8.29 -1.54
CA PRO A 159 -3.92 7.98 -2.72
C PRO A 159 -3.30 6.58 -2.67
N SER A 160 -2.99 6.08 -3.86
CA SER A 160 -2.16 4.92 -4.15
C SER A 160 -0.83 5.39 -4.72
N TYR A 161 0.19 4.55 -4.63
CA TYR A 161 1.54 4.93 -5.05
C TYR A 161 2.23 3.85 -5.85
N VAL A 162 3.08 4.24 -6.79
CA VAL A 162 4.02 3.33 -7.46
C VAL A 162 5.43 3.77 -7.15
N PHE A 163 6.24 2.83 -6.69
CA PHE A 163 7.67 3.01 -6.46
C PHE A 163 8.48 2.15 -7.41
N LYS A 164 9.66 2.65 -7.79
CA LYS A 164 10.68 1.92 -8.55
C LYS A 164 12.00 1.98 -7.81
N SER A 165 12.72 0.86 -7.69
CA SER A 165 14.04 0.87 -7.07
C SER A 165 15.01 1.77 -7.85
N ALA A 166 15.98 2.35 -7.15
CA ALA A 166 17.00 3.19 -7.78
C ALA A 166 17.97 2.37 -8.64
N LYS A 167 18.15 1.10 -8.31
CA LYS A 167 19.02 0.14 -9.02
C LYS A 167 18.34 -1.22 -9.16
N PRO A 168 18.67 -2.00 -10.20
CA PRO A 168 18.20 -3.37 -10.32
C PRO A 168 18.57 -4.23 -9.10
N TYR A 169 17.66 -5.10 -8.68
CA TYR A 169 17.86 -6.10 -7.62
C TYR A 169 18.23 -5.54 -6.24
N GLU A 170 17.93 -4.27 -6.00
CA GLU A 170 18.20 -3.56 -4.75
C GLU A 170 16.92 -3.03 -4.11
N ILE A 171 16.93 -2.92 -2.78
CA ILE A 171 15.78 -2.42 -1.99
C ILE A 171 16.17 -1.25 -1.08
N ASP A 172 17.36 -0.68 -1.21
CA ASP A 172 17.84 0.34 -0.27
C ASP A 172 17.38 1.76 -0.63
N ALA A 173 17.07 1.98 -1.91
CA ALA A 173 16.64 3.27 -2.42
C ALA A 173 15.56 3.12 -3.49
N PHE A 174 14.59 4.02 -3.48
CA PHE A 174 13.45 4.03 -4.41
C PHE A 174 13.12 5.45 -4.89
N GLN A 175 12.44 5.52 -6.03
CA GLN A 175 11.78 6.69 -6.58
C GLN A 175 10.27 6.49 -6.41
N MET A 176 9.54 7.49 -5.92
CA MET A 176 8.07 7.50 -5.95
C MET A 176 7.63 8.05 -7.30
N VAL A 177 7.51 7.16 -8.28
CA VAL A 177 7.28 7.55 -9.68
C VAL A 177 5.83 7.92 -9.97
N TRP A 178 4.87 7.58 -9.10
CA TRP A 178 3.47 7.92 -9.35
C TRP A 178 2.64 8.00 -8.07
N GLU A 179 1.95 9.12 -7.86
CA GLU A 179 0.82 9.24 -6.92
C GLU A 179 -0.50 9.25 -7.71
N THR A 180 -1.38 8.30 -7.39
CA THR A 180 -2.58 7.98 -8.17
C THR A 180 -3.69 7.39 -7.30
N ASN A 181 -4.63 6.65 -7.89
CA ASN A 181 -5.64 5.88 -7.16
C ASN A 181 -5.95 4.54 -7.84
N PHE A 182 -5.76 3.44 -7.10
CA PHE A 182 -6.16 2.08 -7.42
C PHE A 182 -6.32 1.24 -6.15
N SER A 183 -7.10 0.16 -6.25
CA SER A 183 -7.26 -0.83 -5.18
C SER A 183 -6.98 -2.22 -5.71
N TYR A 184 -6.58 -3.14 -4.84
CA TYR A 184 -6.33 -4.55 -5.19
C TYR A 184 -5.42 -4.70 -6.43
N PRO A 185 -4.22 -4.06 -6.41
CA PRO A 185 -3.30 -4.03 -7.54
C PRO A 185 -2.82 -5.44 -7.92
N GLN A 186 -2.78 -5.70 -9.22
CA GLN A 186 -2.20 -6.91 -9.79
C GLN A 186 -1.27 -6.61 -10.98
N PRO A 187 -0.03 -6.18 -10.70
CA PRO A 187 0.96 -5.87 -11.73
C PRO A 187 1.61 -7.16 -12.25
N TRP A 188 1.65 -7.30 -13.57
CA TRP A 188 2.34 -8.39 -14.26
C TRP A 188 3.26 -7.79 -15.30
N TYR A 189 4.57 -8.03 -15.18
CA TYR A 189 5.51 -7.65 -16.23
C TYR A 189 5.68 -8.82 -17.21
N LEU A 190 5.46 -8.56 -18.49
CA LEU A 190 5.67 -9.48 -19.58
C LEU A 190 6.96 -9.08 -20.30
N PRO A 191 8.00 -9.94 -20.31
CA PRO A 191 9.28 -9.63 -20.94
C PRO A 191 9.12 -9.14 -22.39
N GLY A 192 9.74 -8.00 -22.71
CA GLY A 192 9.66 -7.37 -24.03
C GLY A 192 8.33 -6.69 -24.37
N GLN A 193 7.31 -6.79 -23.51
CA GLN A 193 5.98 -6.17 -23.71
C GLN A 193 5.66 -5.09 -22.66
N GLY A 194 6.26 -5.16 -21.49
CA GLY A 194 6.02 -4.24 -20.39
C GLY A 194 4.98 -4.76 -19.39
N PHE A 195 4.32 -3.84 -18.70
CA PHE A 195 3.31 -4.14 -17.68
C PHE A 195 1.92 -4.37 -18.28
N LEU A 196 1.24 -5.41 -17.80
CA LEU A 196 -0.20 -5.52 -17.67
C LEU A 196 -0.57 -5.26 -16.20
N PHE A 197 -1.42 -4.26 -15.96
CA PHE A 197 -1.84 -3.90 -14.62
C PHE A 197 -3.34 -4.02 -14.45
N LEU A 198 -3.76 -5.11 -13.80
CA LEU A 198 -5.15 -5.31 -13.39
C LEU A 198 -5.34 -4.67 -12.02
N HIS A 199 -6.40 -3.90 -11.86
CA HIS A 199 -6.67 -3.23 -10.59
C HIS A 199 -8.13 -2.83 -10.49
N THR A 200 -8.59 -2.60 -9.28
CA THR A 200 -9.93 -2.08 -9.04
C THR A 200 -9.92 -0.56 -8.98
N ARG A 201 -10.97 0.06 -9.52
CA ARG A 201 -11.29 1.48 -9.28
C ARG A 201 -12.71 1.63 -8.77
N TYR A 202 -12.95 2.74 -8.07
CA TYR A 202 -14.20 3.06 -7.37
C TYR A 202 -15.02 4.16 -8.07
N GLY A 203 -15.02 4.20 -9.42
CA GLY A 203 -15.77 5.17 -10.22
C GLY A 203 -17.13 4.63 -10.70
N GLY A 204 -18.14 4.62 -9.82
CA GLY A 204 -19.46 4.02 -10.09
C GLY A 204 -19.64 2.61 -9.53
N GLY A 205 -18.98 2.33 -8.40
CA GLY A 205 -18.92 1.04 -7.73
C GLY A 205 -17.53 0.40 -7.82
N ARG A 206 -17.38 -0.79 -7.22
CA ARG A 206 -16.11 -1.53 -7.20
C ARG A 206 -15.98 -2.37 -8.49
N ARG A 207 -15.18 -1.93 -9.45
CA ARG A 207 -15.04 -2.59 -10.77
C ARG A 207 -13.58 -2.85 -11.13
N LEU A 208 -13.35 -3.89 -11.93
CA LEU A 208 -12.03 -4.29 -12.41
C LEU A 208 -11.65 -3.52 -13.68
N TYR A 209 -10.41 -3.07 -13.74
CA TYR A 209 -9.84 -2.35 -14.88
C TYR A 209 -8.51 -2.97 -15.27
N ALA A 210 -8.13 -2.76 -16.53
CA ALA A 210 -6.80 -3.04 -17.06
C ALA A 210 -6.13 -1.75 -17.55
N MET A 211 -4.83 -1.67 -17.32
CA MET A 211 -3.92 -0.69 -17.94
C MET A 211 -2.68 -1.43 -18.43
N THR A 212 -2.02 -0.91 -19.46
CA THR A 212 -0.71 -1.40 -19.89
C THR A 212 0.31 -0.27 -19.90
N SER A 213 1.58 -0.62 -19.77
CA SER A 213 2.70 0.32 -19.89
C SER A 213 3.95 -0.37 -20.40
N PRO A 214 4.65 0.15 -21.42
CA PRO A 214 5.89 -0.45 -21.89
C PRO A 214 7.05 -0.30 -20.88
N ASP A 215 7.00 0.69 -19.99
CA ASP A 215 8.14 1.11 -19.17
C ASP A 215 7.82 1.37 -17.68
N GLY A 216 6.55 1.21 -17.28
CA GLY A 216 6.06 1.50 -15.94
C GLY A 216 5.77 2.98 -15.66
N VAL A 217 5.92 3.85 -16.67
CA VAL A 217 5.74 5.31 -16.57
C VAL A 217 4.67 5.79 -17.55
N GLN A 218 4.72 5.34 -18.79
CA GLN A 218 3.74 5.68 -19.81
C GLN A 218 2.59 4.67 -19.75
N TRP A 219 1.50 5.02 -19.07
CA TRP A 219 0.36 4.13 -18.92
C TRP A 219 -0.80 4.48 -19.85
N THR A 220 -1.46 3.46 -20.40
CA THR A 220 -2.73 3.65 -21.11
C THR A 220 -3.82 4.15 -20.16
N LYS A 221 -4.90 4.73 -20.71
CA LYS A 221 -6.10 4.99 -19.89
C LYS A 221 -6.66 3.69 -19.31
N PRO A 222 -7.27 3.71 -18.10
CA PRO A 222 -7.92 2.53 -17.55
C PRO A 222 -9.07 2.05 -18.44
N LYS A 223 -9.02 0.78 -18.84
CA LYS A 223 -10.09 0.11 -19.58
C LYS A 223 -10.90 -0.76 -18.62
N LEU A 224 -12.21 -0.53 -18.54
CA LEU A 224 -13.13 -1.38 -17.76
C LEU A 224 -13.15 -2.79 -18.38
N LEU A 225 -13.08 -3.81 -17.53
CA LEU A 225 -13.24 -5.22 -17.90
C LEU A 225 -14.64 -5.73 -17.57
#